data_AF-A0A2M7P5F8-F1
#
_entry.id   AF-A0A2M7P5F8-F1
#
_cell.length_a   1.000
_cell.length_b   1.000
_cell.length_c   1.000
_cell.angle_alpha   90.00
_cell.angle_beta   90.00
_cell.angle_gamma   90.00
#
_symmetry.space_group_name_H-M   'P 1'
#
loop_
_entity.id
_entity.type
_entity.pdbx_description
1 polymer ?
#
loop_
_entity_poly.entity_id
_entity_poly.type
_entity_poly.pdbx_seq_one_letter_code
_entity_poly.pdbx_strand_id
1 'polypeptide(L)'
;MTNPTAQISCPSCGFLFNAEEALEKQLLAKLKAEYEAKAAKQAQLLASQRETLEKERQVLNQQRANQAAEIRKQLEQERGKLQQAAEGKAREELGQQVAALQQENKARREENLSLKQKEIELLRRENELKERQECQQLDMEKQLLEKQAEIEARARKSEQERLELRFKEYEKQLVDQKKLIEEMKRKAEQGSMQMQGEVQEIALEELLVSLFPFDGIAEVAKGVRGADVIQTVVNPLQQQCGKIIYESKRTKAFCNDWLGKLKADQLDQGAELAVIVTETMPSDMDRFGQKDGVWIANFQEIKSLAFVL
;
A
#
# COMPACT_ATOMS: atom_id res chain seq x y z
N MET A 1 -6.39 -18.83 -169.28
CA MET A 1 -6.08 -18.17 -170.56
C MET A 1 -5.03 -19.02 -171.24
N THR A 2 -5.34 -19.47 -172.45
CA THR A 2 -4.66 -20.54 -173.21
C THR A 2 -3.22 -20.19 -173.52
N ASN A 3 -2.27 -21.00 -173.01
CA ASN A 3 -0.88 -20.99 -173.48
C ASN A 3 -0.59 -22.37 -174.12
N PRO A 4 -0.10 -22.40 -175.38
CA PRO A 4 0.03 -23.63 -176.15
C PRO A 4 1.15 -24.53 -175.58
N THR A 5 0.80 -25.78 -175.29
CA THR A 5 1.71 -26.81 -174.77
C THR A 5 2.77 -27.19 -175.80
N ALA A 6 3.97 -26.64 -175.64
CA ALA A 6 5.17 -27.09 -176.36
C ALA A 6 5.69 -28.41 -175.76
N GLN A 7 5.11 -29.53 -176.19
CA GLN A 7 5.59 -30.87 -175.83
C GLN A 7 6.83 -31.22 -176.67
N ILE A 8 7.96 -31.46 -175.99
CA ILE A 8 9.24 -31.79 -176.63
C ILE A 8 9.48 -33.30 -176.47
N SER A 9 9.92 -33.96 -177.54
CA SER A 9 10.17 -35.40 -177.61
C SER A 9 11.60 -35.75 -177.19
N CYS A 10 11.76 -36.72 -176.27
CA CYS A 10 13.07 -37.21 -175.85
C CYS A 10 13.72 -38.09 -176.93
N PRO A 11 14.91 -37.74 -177.46
CA PRO A 11 15.58 -38.50 -178.52
C PRO A 11 16.10 -39.88 -178.11
N SER A 12 16.05 -40.25 -176.82
CA SER A 12 16.47 -41.58 -176.34
C SER A 12 15.33 -42.52 -175.94
N CYS A 13 14.09 -42.04 -175.77
CA CYS A 13 12.99 -42.91 -175.31
C CYS A 13 11.60 -42.53 -175.82
N GLY A 14 11.46 -41.52 -176.68
CA GLY A 14 10.20 -41.16 -177.33
C GLY A 14 9.12 -40.59 -176.40
N PHE A 15 9.43 -40.35 -175.13
CA PHE A 15 8.51 -39.76 -174.16
C PHE A 15 8.34 -38.25 -174.41
N LEU A 16 7.08 -37.80 -174.50
CA LEU A 16 6.70 -36.39 -174.66
C LEU A 16 6.64 -35.74 -173.27
N PHE A 17 7.48 -34.73 -173.01
CA PHE A 17 7.50 -34.02 -171.73
C PHE A 17 7.49 -32.50 -171.91
N ASN A 18 6.99 -31.79 -170.89
CA ASN A 18 6.95 -30.34 -170.85
C ASN A 18 8.25 -29.81 -170.23
N ALA A 19 9.06 -29.08 -171.02
CA ALA A 19 10.37 -28.60 -170.58
C ALA A 19 10.29 -27.54 -169.46
N GLU A 20 9.18 -26.80 -169.34
CA GLU A 20 8.96 -25.84 -168.25
C GLU A 20 8.78 -26.54 -166.89
N GLU A 21 8.00 -27.62 -166.82
CA GLU A 21 7.78 -28.38 -165.57
C GLU A 21 9.05 -29.08 -165.06
N ALA A 22 9.96 -29.50 -165.96
CA ALA A 22 11.23 -30.12 -165.58
C ALA A 22 12.22 -29.09 -164.98
N LEU A 23 12.28 -27.89 -165.55
CA LEU A 23 13.12 -26.80 -165.05
C LEU A 23 12.59 -26.25 -163.71
N GLU A 24 11.27 -26.11 -163.58
CA GLU A 24 10.62 -25.61 -162.37
C GLU A 24 10.82 -26.56 -161.18
N LYS A 25 10.74 -27.89 -161.40
CA LYS A 25 11.11 -28.89 -160.37
C LYS A 25 12.57 -28.82 -159.96
N GLN A 26 13.51 -28.61 -160.90
CA GLN A 26 14.93 -28.46 -160.56
C GLN A 26 15.22 -27.18 -159.79
N LEU A 27 14.57 -26.07 -160.14
CA LEU A 27 14.72 -24.78 -159.46
C LEU A 27 14.12 -24.83 -158.04
N LEU A 28 12.93 -25.40 -157.88
CA LEU A 28 12.27 -25.60 -156.58
C LEU A 28 13.08 -26.53 -155.67
N ALA A 29 13.71 -27.58 -156.21
CA ALA A 29 14.59 -28.46 -155.44
C ALA A 29 15.84 -27.75 -154.93
N LYS A 30 16.49 -26.91 -155.76
CA LYS A 30 17.62 -26.08 -155.32
C LYS A 30 17.22 -25.04 -154.28
N LEU A 31 16.09 -24.35 -154.48
CA LEU A 31 15.57 -23.36 -153.53
C LEU A 31 15.20 -24.00 -152.19
N LYS A 32 14.56 -25.18 -152.20
CA LYS A 32 14.29 -25.96 -150.98
C LYS A 32 15.57 -26.35 -150.26
N ALA A 33 16.56 -26.89 -150.97
CA ALA A 33 17.84 -27.27 -150.37
C ALA A 33 18.58 -26.07 -149.75
N GLU A 34 18.58 -24.89 -150.40
CA GLU A 34 19.16 -23.67 -149.83
C GLU A 34 18.39 -23.17 -148.59
N TYR A 35 17.06 -23.27 -148.61
CA TYR A 35 16.21 -22.85 -147.49
C TYR A 35 16.38 -23.81 -146.29
N GLU A 36 16.44 -25.11 -146.53
CA GLU A 36 16.74 -26.14 -145.54
C GLU A 36 18.15 -25.95 -144.95
N ALA A 37 19.16 -25.65 -145.78
CA ALA A 37 20.51 -25.36 -145.30
C ALA A 37 20.59 -24.08 -144.46
N LYS A 38 19.85 -23.02 -144.83
CA LYS A 38 19.75 -21.79 -144.03
C LYS A 38 19.00 -22.02 -142.71
N ALA A 39 17.91 -22.78 -142.74
CA ALA A 39 17.15 -23.16 -141.55
C ALA A 39 17.99 -24.02 -140.59
N ALA A 40 18.76 -24.98 -141.13
CA ALA A 40 19.69 -25.79 -140.35
C ALA A 40 20.80 -24.95 -139.70
N LYS A 41 21.39 -24.00 -140.44
CA LYS A 41 22.39 -23.06 -139.89
C LYS A 41 21.80 -22.14 -138.80
N GLN A 42 20.59 -21.61 -138.99
CA GLN A 42 19.92 -20.83 -137.96
C GLN A 42 19.56 -21.66 -136.72
N ALA A 43 19.07 -22.89 -136.91
CA ALA A 43 18.79 -23.81 -135.82
C ALA A 43 20.06 -24.16 -135.02
N GLN A 44 21.18 -24.38 -135.70
CA GLN A 44 22.47 -24.64 -135.05
C GLN A 44 22.99 -23.42 -134.28
N LEU A 45 22.84 -22.21 -134.82
CA LEU A 45 23.21 -20.98 -134.14
C LEU A 45 22.34 -20.76 -132.88
N LEU A 46 21.01 -20.92 -133.00
CA LEU A 46 20.09 -20.80 -131.86
C LEU A 46 20.33 -21.88 -130.79
N ALA A 47 20.68 -23.10 -131.20
CA ALA A 47 21.07 -24.17 -130.29
C ALA A 47 22.35 -23.79 -129.51
N SER A 48 23.37 -23.27 -130.20
CA SER A 48 24.61 -22.82 -129.56
C SER A 48 24.39 -21.66 -128.59
N GLN A 49 23.55 -20.68 -128.96
CA GLN A 49 23.19 -19.55 -128.09
C GLN A 49 22.39 -19.99 -126.85
N ARG A 50 21.48 -20.95 -126.99
CA ARG A 50 20.75 -21.53 -125.86
C ARG A 50 21.70 -22.25 -124.91
N GLU A 51 22.65 -23.02 -125.44
CA GLU A 51 23.65 -23.73 -124.63
C GLU A 51 24.57 -22.76 -123.87
N THR A 52 25.01 -21.66 -124.50
CA THR A 52 25.80 -20.63 -123.83
C THR A 52 25.00 -19.92 -122.73
N LEU A 53 23.75 -19.54 -123.01
CA LEU A 53 22.88 -18.90 -122.02
C LEU A 53 22.56 -19.83 -120.84
N GLU A 54 22.41 -21.13 -121.09
CA GLU A 54 22.17 -22.11 -120.04
C GLU A 54 23.40 -22.30 -119.14
N LYS A 55 24.61 -22.33 -119.73
CA LYS A 55 25.87 -22.31 -118.98
C LYS A 55 26.03 -21.03 -118.16
N GLU A 56 25.77 -19.86 -118.72
CA GLU A 56 25.80 -18.59 -118.01
C GLU A 56 24.79 -18.55 -116.85
N ARG A 57 23.57 -19.04 -117.07
CA ARG A 57 22.55 -19.15 -116.03
C ARG A 57 22.99 -20.10 -114.90
N GLN A 58 23.62 -21.22 -115.23
CA GLN A 58 24.17 -22.16 -114.24
C GLN A 58 25.28 -21.49 -113.42
N VAL A 59 26.23 -20.81 -114.06
CA VAL A 59 27.31 -20.09 -113.38
C VAL A 59 26.76 -19.01 -112.46
N LEU A 60 25.78 -18.22 -112.93
CA LEU A 60 25.17 -17.14 -112.14
C LEU A 60 24.37 -17.68 -110.95
N ASN A 61 23.65 -18.80 -111.13
CA ASN A 61 22.98 -19.49 -110.02
C ASN A 61 23.99 -20.05 -109.00
N GLN A 62 25.10 -20.62 -109.46
CA GLN A 62 26.17 -21.11 -108.59
C GLN A 62 26.80 -19.96 -107.79
N GLN A 63 27.08 -18.82 -108.44
CA GLN A 63 27.60 -17.62 -107.77
C GLN A 63 26.62 -17.08 -106.73
N ARG A 64 25.34 -16.98 -107.05
CA ARG A 64 24.29 -16.57 -106.10
C ARG A 64 24.18 -17.53 -104.92
N ALA A 65 24.23 -18.83 -105.16
CA ALA A 65 24.20 -19.84 -104.11
C ALA A 65 25.41 -19.73 -103.18
N ASN A 66 26.61 -19.55 -103.74
CA ASN A 66 27.85 -19.37 -102.97
C ASN A 66 27.83 -18.06 -102.15
N GLN A 67 27.38 -16.94 -102.74
CA GLN A 67 27.22 -15.68 -102.03
C GLN A 67 26.18 -15.78 -100.92
N ALA A 68 25.03 -16.42 -101.17
CA ALA A 68 24.01 -16.66 -100.15
C ALA A 68 24.52 -17.55 -99.02
N ALA A 69 25.33 -18.57 -99.32
CA ALA A 69 25.95 -19.43 -98.31
C ALA A 69 26.96 -18.66 -97.44
N GLU A 70 27.80 -17.83 -98.05
CA GLU A 70 28.78 -17.02 -97.31
C GLU A 70 28.10 -15.97 -96.42
N ILE A 71 27.06 -15.28 -96.94
CA ILE A 71 26.25 -14.34 -96.15
C ILE A 71 25.58 -15.06 -94.98
N ARG A 72 24.99 -16.25 -95.19
CA ARG A 72 24.40 -17.04 -94.11
C ARG A 72 25.42 -17.41 -93.04
N LYS A 73 26.63 -17.81 -93.44
CA LYS A 73 27.72 -18.14 -92.51
C LYS A 73 28.16 -16.92 -91.70
N GLN A 74 28.31 -15.76 -92.33
CA GLN A 74 28.66 -14.52 -91.65
C GLN A 74 27.56 -14.07 -90.67
N LEU A 75 26.29 -14.13 -91.09
CA LEU A 75 25.15 -13.85 -90.21
C LEU A 75 25.09 -14.80 -89.02
N GLU A 76 25.35 -16.09 -89.20
CA GLU A 76 25.36 -17.05 -88.09
C GLU A 76 26.50 -16.77 -87.11
N GLN A 77 27.68 -16.40 -87.63
CA GLN A 77 28.82 -16.00 -86.79
C GLN A 77 28.54 -14.70 -86.02
N GLU A 78 27.96 -13.69 -86.66
CA GLU A 78 27.59 -12.43 -86.00
C GLU A 78 26.48 -12.64 -84.97
N ARG A 79 25.46 -13.45 -85.28
CA ARG A 79 24.41 -13.84 -84.32
C ARG A 79 25.00 -14.56 -83.12
N GLY A 80 25.92 -15.49 -83.34
CA GLY A 80 26.63 -16.19 -82.26
C GLY A 80 27.43 -15.25 -81.37
N LYS A 81 28.17 -14.29 -81.96
CA LYS A 81 28.91 -13.26 -81.20
C LYS A 81 27.98 -12.33 -80.42
N LEU A 82 26.89 -11.87 -81.03
CA LEU A 82 25.90 -11.02 -80.39
C LEU A 82 25.21 -11.75 -79.23
N GLN A 83 24.86 -13.02 -79.41
CA GLN A 83 24.27 -13.85 -78.36
C GLN A 83 25.23 -14.04 -77.19
N GLN A 84 26.50 -14.39 -77.44
CA GLN A 84 27.51 -14.51 -76.37
C GLN A 84 27.73 -13.19 -75.63
N ALA A 85 27.77 -12.07 -76.35
CA ALA A 85 27.90 -10.75 -75.73
C ALA A 85 26.68 -10.38 -74.87
N ALA A 86 25.46 -10.69 -75.34
CA ALA A 86 24.23 -10.47 -74.59
C ALA A 86 24.15 -11.36 -73.34
N GLU A 87 24.50 -12.64 -73.46
CA GLU A 87 24.56 -13.58 -72.33
C GLU A 87 25.62 -13.15 -71.31
N GLY A 88 26.78 -12.68 -71.76
CA GLY A 88 27.84 -12.14 -70.91
C GLY A 88 27.38 -10.93 -70.09
N LYS A 89 26.76 -9.94 -70.75
CA LYS A 89 26.20 -8.76 -70.08
C LYS A 89 25.08 -9.12 -69.11
N ALA A 90 24.14 -9.97 -69.51
CA ALA A 90 23.05 -10.42 -68.64
C ALA A 90 23.58 -11.16 -67.41
N ARG A 91 24.62 -11.99 -67.56
CA ARG A 91 25.25 -12.70 -66.45
C ARG A 91 25.99 -11.76 -65.50
N GLU A 92 26.64 -10.72 -66.02
CA GLU A 92 27.31 -9.70 -65.22
C GLU A 92 26.30 -8.87 -64.41
N GLU A 93 25.25 -8.36 -65.07
CA GLU A 93 24.17 -7.60 -64.41
C GLU A 93 23.47 -8.44 -63.33
N LEU A 94 23.12 -9.69 -63.66
CA LEU A 94 22.53 -10.61 -62.69
C LEU A 94 23.49 -10.92 -61.54
N GLY A 95 24.79 -11.08 -61.82
CA GLY A 95 25.82 -11.30 -60.82
C GLY A 95 25.94 -10.13 -59.84
N GLN A 96 25.92 -8.89 -60.36
CA GLN A 96 25.94 -7.68 -59.54
C GLN A 96 24.68 -7.56 -58.68
N GLN A 97 23.50 -7.81 -59.25
CA GLN A 97 22.23 -7.77 -58.49
C GLN A 97 22.20 -8.83 -57.38
N VAL A 98 22.63 -10.06 -57.68
CA VAL A 98 22.69 -11.13 -56.69
C VAL A 98 23.69 -10.81 -55.59
N ALA A 99 24.86 -10.25 -55.92
CA ALA A 99 25.85 -9.83 -54.95
C ALA A 99 25.33 -8.71 -54.03
N ALA A 100 24.64 -7.72 -54.60
CA ALA A 100 24.02 -6.63 -53.84
C ALA A 100 22.92 -7.15 -52.90
N LEU A 101 22.03 -8.00 -53.39
CA LEU A 101 20.98 -8.63 -52.58
C LEU A 101 21.56 -9.51 -51.47
N GLN A 102 22.66 -10.23 -51.72
CA GLN A 102 23.33 -11.03 -50.70
C GLN A 102 23.98 -10.16 -49.61
N GLN A 103 24.60 -9.04 -49.97
CA GLN A 103 25.14 -8.09 -49.00
C GLN A 103 24.02 -7.47 -48.15
N GLU A 104 22.92 -7.04 -48.77
CA GLU A 104 21.77 -6.51 -48.06
C GLU A 104 21.16 -7.55 -47.10
N ASN A 105 21.01 -8.80 -47.54
CA ASN A 105 20.47 -9.86 -46.70
C ASN A 105 21.39 -10.17 -45.51
N LYS A 106 22.72 -10.13 -45.69
CA LYS A 106 23.69 -10.27 -44.60
C LYS A 106 23.56 -9.12 -43.60
N ALA A 107 23.55 -7.87 -44.07
CA ALA A 107 23.40 -6.70 -43.21
C ALA A 107 22.08 -6.75 -42.40
N ARG A 108 20.96 -7.07 -43.06
CA ARG A 108 19.65 -7.24 -42.38
C ARG A 108 19.66 -8.36 -41.35
N ARG A 109 20.38 -9.47 -41.60
CA ARG A 109 20.51 -10.57 -40.62
C ARG A 109 21.32 -10.15 -39.41
N GLU A 110 22.43 -9.46 -39.61
CA GLU A 110 23.26 -8.94 -38.52
C GLU A 110 22.50 -7.91 -37.67
N GLU A 111 21.76 -7.01 -38.32
CA GLU A 111 20.87 -6.07 -37.64
C GLU A 111 19.77 -6.79 -36.85
N ASN A 112 19.11 -7.79 -37.44
CA ASN A 112 18.07 -8.56 -36.75
C ASN A 112 18.62 -9.32 -35.53
N LEU A 113 19.83 -9.87 -35.63
CA LEU A 113 20.52 -10.52 -34.51
C LEU A 113 20.84 -9.51 -33.40
N SER A 114 21.35 -8.33 -33.76
CA SER A 114 21.63 -7.24 -32.81
C SER A 114 20.36 -6.77 -32.09
N LEU A 115 19.26 -6.58 -32.82
CA LEU A 115 17.97 -6.19 -32.25
C LEU A 115 17.42 -7.26 -31.29
N LYS A 116 17.48 -8.54 -31.66
CA LYS A 116 17.07 -9.65 -30.79
C LYS A 116 17.91 -9.74 -29.52
N GLN A 117 19.22 -9.50 -29.61
CA GLN A 117 20.09 -9.45 -28.44
C GLN A 117 19.70 -8.31 -27.49
N LYS A 118 19.45 -7.11 -28.03
CA LYS A 118 18.96 -5.96 -27.26
C LYS A 118 17.60 -6.22 -26.62
N GLU A 119 16.69 -6.87 -27.33
CA GLU A 119 15.38 -7.26 -26.79
C GLU A 119 15.51 -8.22 -25.61
N ILE A 120 16.36 -9.24 -25.74
CA ILE A 120 16.66 -10.17 -24.63
C ILE A 120 17.29 -9.44 -23.43
N GLU A 121 18.23 -8.52 -23.68
CA GLU A 121 18.84 -7.71 -22.62
C GLU A 121 17.83 -6.82 -21.90
N LEU A 122 16.93 -6.18 -22.65
CA LEU A 122 15.85 -5.37 -22.09
C LEU A 122 14.89 -6.21 -21.24
N LEU A 123 14.49 -7.39 -21.72
CA LEU A 123 13.63 -8.31 -20.97
C LEU A 123 14.30 -8.80 -19.68
N ARG A 124 15.61 -9.11 -19.72
CA ARG A 124 16.37 -9.48 -18.51
C ARG A 124 16.39 -8.34 -17.51
N ARG A 125 16.70 -7.13 -17.98
CA ARG A 125 16.73 -5.93 -17.13
C ARG A 125 15.36 -5.59 -16.55
N GLU A 126 14.29 -5.79 -17.30
CA GLU A 126 12.91 -5.61 -16.81
C GLU A 126 12.58 -6.62 -15.69
N ASN A 127 12.96 -7.88 -15.86
CA ASN A 127 12.77 -8.90 -14.82
C ASN A 127 13.61 -8.61 -13.57
N GLU A 128 14.88 -8.24 -13.72
CA GLU A 128 15.74 -7.84 -12.58
C GLU A 128 15.15 -6.64 -11.82
N LEU A 129 14.60 -5.65 -12.53
CA LEU A 129 13.93 -4.51 -11.91
C LEU A 129 12.66 -4.91 -11.18
N LYS A 130 11.85 -5.82 -11.73
CA LYS A 130 10.65 -6.36 -11.06
C LYS A 130 11.01 -7.12 -9.80
N GLU A 131 11.97 -8.04 -9.86
CA GLU A 131 12.45 -8.78 -8.68
C GLU A 131 12.99 -7.83 -7.61
N ARG A 132 13.79 -6.83 -8.00
CA ARG A 132 14.29 -5.83 -7.06
C ARG A 132 13.18 -5.01 -6.42
N GLN A 133 12.15 -4.65 -7.19
CA GLN A 133 10.99 -3.92 -6.69
C GLN A 133 10.18 -4.77 -5.70
N GLU A 134 9.95 -6.05 -6.00
CA GLU A 134 9.28 -6.99 -5.10
C GLU A 134 10.07 -7.19 -3.80
N CYS A 135 11.39 -7.40 -3.89
CA CYS A 135 12.25 -7.48 -2.70
C CYS A 135 12.19 -6.20 -1.86
N GLN A 136 12.25 -5.02 -2.49
CA GLN A 136 12.15 -3.75 -1.79
C GLN A 136 10.79 -3.56 -1.10
N GLN A 137 9.70 -3.96 -1.75
CA GLN A 137 8.36 -3.92 -1.15
C GLN A 137 8.26 -4.83 0.07
N LEU A 138 8.77 -6.06 -0.03
CA LEU A 138 8.80 -7.01 1.08
C LEU A 138 9.64 -6.50 2.26
N ASP A 139 10.80 -5.90 1.99
CA ASP A 139 11.65 -5.33 3.03
C ASP A 139 10.99 -4.13 3.72
N MET A 140 10.32 -3.26 2.95
CA MET A 140 9.53 -2.16 3.53
C MET A 140 8.38 -2.68 4.40
N GLU A 141 7.67 -3.72 3.95
CA GLU A 141 6.58 -4.32 4.73
C GLU A 141 7.08 -4.94 6.04
N LYS A 142 8.21 -5.66 6.00
CA LYS A 142 8.87 -6.17 7.22
C LYS A 142 9.27 -5.04 8.17
N GLN A 143 9.90 -3.98 7.66
CA GLN A 143 10.28 -2.82 8.48
C GLN A 143 9.06 -2.15 9.10
N LEU A 144 7.94 -2.05 8.38
CA LEU A 144 6.69 -1.50 8.91
C LEU A 144 6.13 -2.38 10.03
N LEU A 145 6.13 -3.71 9.86
CA LEU A 145 5.68 -4.64 10.90
C LEU A 145 6.58 -4.57 12.15
N GLU A 146 7.90 -4.52 11.98
CA GLU A 146 8.85 -4.35 13.08
C GLU A 146 8.62 -3.02 13.81
N LYS A 147 8.41 -1.92 13.06
CA LYS A 147 8.11 -0.60 13.65
C LYS A 147 6.77 -0.57 14.37
N GLN A 148 5.74 -1.23 13.84
CA GLN A 148 4.46 -1.38 14.52
C GLN A 148 4.61 -2.13 15.83
N ALA A 149 5.32 -3.27 15.84
CA ALA A 149 5.60 -4.03 17.05
C ALA A 149 6.39 -3.21 18.09
N GLU A 150 7.38 -2.43 17.64
CA GLU A 150 8.16 -1.52 18.51
C GLU A 150 7.26 -0.43 19.14
N ILE A 151 6.40 0.19 18.33
CA ILE A 151 5.45 1.22 18.79
C ILE A 151 4.45 0.62 19.78
N GLU A 152 3.89 -0.55 19.49
CA GLU A 152 2.95 -1.24 20.40
C GLU A 152 3.61 -1.60 21.72
N ALA A 153 4.82 -2.16 21.69
CA ALA A 153 5.56 -2.51 22.89
C ALA A 153 5.86 -1.26 23.74
N ARG A 154 6.25 -0.16 23.10
CA ARG A 154 6.53 1.12 23.78
C ARG A 154 5.26 1.74 24.38
N ALA A 155 4.14 1.71 23.64
CA ALA A 155 2.85 2.19 24.10
C ALA A 155 2.34 1.36 25.29
N ARG A 156 2.42 0.03 25.22
CA ARG A 156 2.05 -0.87 26.33
C ARG A 156 2.88 -0.61 27.57
N LYS A 157 4.21 -0.46 27.41
CA LYS A 157 5.11 -0.16 28.53
C LYS A 157 4.77 1.19 29.17
N SER A 158 4.59 2.24 28.36
CA SER A 158 4.24 3.57 28.85
C SER A 158 2.88 3.58 29.57
N GLU A 159 1.88 2.84 29.07
CA GLU A 159 0.58 2.74 29.73
C GLU A 159 0.67 1.97 31.05
N GLN A 160 1.45 0.88 31.10
CA GLN A 160 1.71 0.14 32.34
C GLN A 160 2.38 1.02 33.40
N GLU A 161 3.42 1.77 33.03
CA GLU A 161 4.10 2.70 33.94
C GLU A 161 3.13 3.79 34.44
N ARG A 162 2.28 4.33 33.55
CA ARG A 162 1.25 5.32 33.92
C ARG A 162 0.22 4.74 34.90
N LEU A 163 -0.26 3.53 34.64
CA LEU A 163 -1.21 2.84 35.51
C LEU A 163 -0.59 2.51 36.87
N GLU A 164 0.66 2.06 36.90
CA GLU A 164 1.38 1.76 38.15
C GLU A 164 1.55 3.01 39.02
N LEU A 165 1.93 4.14 38.42
CA LEU A 165 2.01 5.42 39.12
C LEU A 165 0.65 5.82 39.69
N ARG A 166 -0.42 5.71 38.89
CA ARG A 166 -1.78 6.05 39.32
C ARG A 166 -2.28 5.13 40.44
N PHE A 167 -1.94 3.84 40.38
CA PHE A 167 -2.22 2.89 41.45
C PHE A 167 -1.53 3.28 42.76
N LYS A 168 -0.24 3.63 42.71
CA LYS A 168 0.52 4.09 43.89
C LYS A 168 -0.04 5.40 44.45
N GLU A 169 -0.47 6.33 43.59
CA GLU A 169 -1.15 7.56 44.01
C GLU A 169 -2.45 7.26 44.75
N TYR A 170 -3.31 6.40 44.19
CA TYR A 170 -4.57 6.01 44.85
C TYR A 170 -4.34 5.24 46.15
N GLU A 171 -3.34 4.35 46.19
CA GLU A 171 -2.99 3.61 47.40
C GLU A 171 -2.53 4.56 48.51
N LYS A 172 -1.69 5.55 48.18
CA LYS A 172 -1.30 6.59 49.13
C LYS A 172 -2.50 7.43 49.60
N GLN A 173 -3.37 7.86 48.68
CA GLN A 173 -4.59 8.59 49.02
C GLN A 173 -5.48 7.79 49.97
N LEU A 174 -5.65 6.48 49.75
CA LEU A 174 -6.44 5.62 50.62
C LEU A 174 -5.82 5.50 52.02
N VAL A 175 -4.49 5.37 52.12
CA VAL A 175 -3.79 5.34 53.41
C VAL A 175 -3.95 6.65 54.15
N ASP A 176 -3.77 7.79 53.48
CA ASP A 176 -3.90 9.11 54.07
C ASP A 176 -5.35 9.40 54.52
N GLN A 177 -6.34 9.00 53.71
CA GLN A 177 -7.76 9.08 54.09
C GLN A 177 -8.09 8.21 55.30
N LYS A 178 -7.56 6.99 55.39
CA LYS A 178 -7.76 6.11 56.56
C LYS A 178 -7.23 6.76 57.84
N LYS A 179 -6.02 7.33 57.80
CA LYS A 179 -5.43 8.04 58.94
C LYS A 179 -6.28 9.24 59.36
N LEU A 180 -6.75 10.04 58.39
CA LEU A 180 -7.61 11.19 58.67
C LEU A 180 -8.94 10.76 59.31
N ILE A 181 -9.55 9.68 58.85
CA ILE A 181 -10.78 9.12 59.44
C ILE A 181 -10.54 8.67 60.88
N GLU A 182 -9.42 8.00 61.17
CA GLU A 182 -9.06 7.60 62.54
C GLU A 182 -8.85 8.80 63.47
N GLU A 183 -8.14 9.83 63.01
CA GLU A 183 -7.96 11.06 63.79
C GLU A 183 -9.28 11.80 64.05
N MET A 184 -10.15 11.89 63.03
CA MET A 184 -11.47 12.52 63.18
C MET A 184 -12.36 11.75 64.15
N LYS A 185 -12.35 10.41 64.11
CA LYS A 185 -13.05 9.57 65.09
C LYS A 185 -12.57 9.85 66.51
N ARG A 186 -11.25 9.87 66.73
CA ARG A 186 -10.66 10.14 68.05
C ARG A 186 -11.04 11.53 68.58
N LYS A 187 -11.02 12.56 67.73
CA LYS A 187 -11.43 13.93 68.11
C LYS A 187 -12.92 14.02 68.46
N ALA A 188 -13.78 13.34 67.68
CA ALA A 188 -15.21 13.31 67.93
C ALA A 188 -15.54 12.60 69.27
N GLU A 189 -14.86 11.49 69.56
CA GLU A 189 -14.99 10.77 70.84
C GLU A 189 -14.55 11.64 72.04
N GLN A 190 -13.43 12.37 71.91
CA GLN A 190 -12.94 13.24 72.97
C GLN A 190 -13.87 14.45 73.23
N GLY A 191 -14.39 15.08 72.16
CA GLY A 191 -15.35 16.18 72.29
C GLY A 191 -16.67 15.75 72.95
N SER A 192 -17.12 14.51 72.70
CA SER A 192 -18.33 13.97 73.31
C SER A 192 -18.19 13.76 74.82
N MET A 193 -17.03 13.30 75.31
CA MET A 193 -16.80 13.14 76.76
C MET A 193 -16.78 14.46 77.52
N GLN A 194 -16.17 15.51 76.96
CA GLN A 194 -16.11 16.81 77.63
C GLN A 194 -17.50 17.44 77.74
N MET A 195 -18.25 17.46 76.64
CA MET A 195 -19.61 18.01 76.60
C MET A 195 -20.55 17.29 77.58
N GLN A 196 -20.34 15.98 77.82
CA GLN A 196 -21.14 15.19 78.76
C GLN A 196 -20.88 15.51 80.25
N GLY A 197 -19.71 16.02 80.62
CA GLY A 197 -19.39 16.44 81.99
C GLY A 197 -20.05 17.78 82.33
N GLU A 198 -19.95 18.74 81.42
CA GLU A 198 -20.51 20.08 81.58
C GLU A 198 -22.04 20.06 81.75
N VAL A 199 -22.73 19.14 81.06
CA VAL A 199 -24.18 18.95 81.21
C VAL A 199 -24.56 18.50 82.62
N GLN A 200 -23.73 17.68 83.28
CA GLN A 200 -24.06 17.19 84.63
C GLN A 200 -23.83 18.26 85.70
N GLU A 201 -22.85 19.12 85.52
CA GLU A 201 -22.59 20.30 86.38
C GLU A 201 -23.80 21.25 86.33
N ILE A 202 -24.23 21.62 85.13
CA ILE A 202 -25.42 22.48 84.92
C ILE A 202 -26.66 21.85 85.56
N ALA A 203 -26.87 20.55 85.37
CA ALA A 203 -28.03 19.85 85.94
C ALA A 203 -28.00 19.80 87.48
N LEU A 204 -26.82 19.77 88.10
CA LEU A 204 -26.67 19.79 89.55
C LEU A 204 -26.99 21.17 90.12
N GLU A 205 -26.51 22.23 89.47
CA GLU A 205 -26.80 23.61 89.86
C GLU A 205 -28.31 23.90 89.78
N GLU A 206 -28.94 23.62 88.64
CA GLU A 206 -30.38 23.80 88.43
C GLU A 206 -31.20 23.05 89.49
N LEU A 207 -30.76 21.84 89.85
CA LEU A 207 -31.41 21.03 90.85
C LEU A 207 -31.34 21.67 92.24
N LEU A 208 -30.18 22.13 92.67
CA LEU A 208 -30.01 22.78 93.97
C LEU A 208 -30.84 24.07 94.05
N VAL A 209 -30.85 24.88 92.97
CA VAL A 209 -31.64 26.13 92.90
C VAL A 209 -33.12 25.84 93.04
N SER A 210 -33.60 24.75 92.42
CA SER A 210 -35.00 24.35 92.52
C SER A 210 -35.39 23.86 93.92
N LEU A 211 -34.46 23.24 94.66
CA LEU A 211 -34.72 22.66 95.98
C LEU A 211 -34.61 23.69 97.10
N PHE A 212 -33.67 24.64 96.98
CA PHE A 212 -33.39 25.64 98.02
C PHE A 212 -33.43 27.07 97.46
N PRO A 213 -34.63 27.64 97.18
CA PRO A 213 -34.75 28.95 96.54
C PRO A 213 -34.22 30.13 97.38
N PHE A 214 -34.04 29.93 98.69
CA PHE A 214 -33.56 30.96 99.61
C PHE A 214 -32.04 30.90 99.85
N ASP A 215 -31.39 29.82 99.42
CA ASP A 215 -29.95 29.64 99.56
C ASP A 215 -29.20 30.34 98.42
N GLY A 216 -27.96 30.74 98.70
CA GLY A 216 -27.07 31.32 97.71
C GLY A 216 -26.29 30.24 96.98
N ILE A 217 -26.66 29.90 95.75
CA ILE A 217 -25.96 28.90 94.93
C ILE A 217 -25.08 29.61 93.92
N ALA A 218 -23.80 29.27 93.89
CA ALA A 218 -22.81 29.85 93.00
C ALA A 218 -21.95 28.77 92.34
N GLU A 219 -21.82 28.85 91.01
CA GLU A 219 -20.87 28.06 90.22
C GLU A 219 -19.44 28.60 90.42
N VAL A 220 -18.46 27.72 90.55
CA VAL A 220 -17.04 28.10 90.52
C VAL A 220 -16.53 28.00 89.08
N ALA A 221 -16.06 29.13 88.54
CA ALA A 221 -15.64 29.21 87.14
C ALA A 221 -14.52 28.21 86.78
N LYS A 222 -14.66 27.57 85.62
CA LYS A 222 -13.68 26.62 85.06
C LYS A 222 -12.27 27.21 85.02
N GLY A 223 -11.33 26.52 85.69
CA GLY A 223 -9.91 26.91 85.76
C GLY A 223 -9.48 27.56 87.08
N VAL A 224 -10.42 27.85 87.97
CA VAL A 224 -10.14 28.20 89.37
C VAL A 224 -10.12 26.91 90.20
N ARG A 225 -9.23 26.80 91.19
CA ARG A 225 -9.26 25.69 92.14
C ARG A 225 -10.47 25.84 93.06
N GLY A 226 -11.32 24.83 93.11
CA GLY A 226 -12.52 24.80 93.93
C GLY A 226 -13.49 23.74 93.42
N ALA A 227 -14.49 23.42 94.23
CA ALA A 227 -15.55 22.51 93.86
C ALA A 227 -16.46 23.11 92.78
N ASP A 228 -17.19 22.27 92.06
CA ASP A 228 -18.06 22.71 90.95
C ASP A 228 -19.17 23.71 91.39
N VAL A 229 -19.86 23.44 92.51
CA VAL A 229 -20.95 24.30 93.02
C VAL A 229 -20.80 24.56 94.52
N ILE A 230 -21.05 25.80 94.94
CA ILE A 230 -21.06 26.20 96.35
C ILE A 230 -22.48 26.66 96.72
N GLN A 231 -23.07 26.02 97.72
CA GLN A 231 -24.33 26.43 98.33
C GLN A 231 -24.06 27.14 99.66
N THR A 232 -24.52 28.36 99.80
CA THR A 232 -24.53 29.10 101.07
C THR A 232 -25.92 28.97 101.68
N VAL A 233 -26.02 28.25 102.79
CA VAL A 233 -27.29 27.95 103.45
C VAL A 233 -27.76 29.18 104.24
N VAL A 234 -28.99 29.61 104.01
CA VAL A 234 -29.57 30.81 104.62
C VAL A 234 -30.80 30.44 105.44
N ASN A 235 -30.87 30.88 106.69
CA ASN A 235 -32.04 30.63 107.52
C ASN A 235 -33.23 31.54 107.17
N PRO A 236 -34.44 31.27 107.70
CA PRO A 236 -35.62 32.12 107.45
C PRO A 236 -35.48 33.59 107.90
N LEU A 237 -34.48 33.91 108.73
CA LEU A 237 -34.14 35.28 109.16
C LEU A 237 -33.10 35.93 108.24
N GLN A 238 -32.82 35.33 107.08
CA GLN A 238 -31.83 35.76 106.08
C GLN A 238 -30.38 35.82 106.58
N GLN A 239 -30.05 35.02 107.59
CA GLN A 239 -28.67 34.90 108.09
C GLN A 239 -28.00 33.68 107.46
N GLN A 240 -26.74 33.83 107.05
CA GLN A 240 -25.92 32.74 106.55
C GLN A 240 -25.53 31.80 107.70
N CYS A 241 -25.85 30.51 107.55
CA CYS A 241 -25.60 29.50 108.58
C CYS A 241 -24.38 28.62 108.29
N GLY A 242 -24.00 28.50 107.02
CA GLY A 242 -22.85 27.72 106.58
C GLY A 242 -22.82 27.59 105.07
N LYS A 243 -21.82 26.87 104.57
CA LYS A 243 -21.60 26.57 103.17
C LYS A 243 -21.40 25.07 102.97
N ILE A 244 -21.98 24.57 101.89
CA ILE A 244 -21.81 23.21 101.39
C ILE A 244 -21.18 23.31 100.01
N ILE A 245 -20.12 22.54 99.77
CA ILE A 245 -19.53 22.43 98.43
C ILE A 245 -19.89 21.11 97.78
N TYR A 246 -20.15 21.16 96.48
CA TYR A 246 -20.55 20.03 95.67
C TYR A 246 -19.58 19.84 94.51
N GLU A 247 -19.12 18.60 94.33
CA GLU A 247 -18.26 18.19 93.24
C GLU A 247 -18.94 17.11 92.41
N SER A 248 -19.17 17.38 91.13
CA SER A 248 -19.72 16.44 90.17
C SER A 248 -18.60 15.65 89.49
N LYS A 249 -18.70 14.32 89.52
CA LYS A 249 -17.73 13.42 88.89
C LYS A 249 -18.44 12.33 88.10
N ARG A 250 -18.49 12.54 86.78
CA ARG A 250 -18.97 11.56 85.82
C ARG A 250 -17.85 10.63 85.36
N THR A 251 -17.73 9.49 86.01
CA THR A 251 -16.68 8.52 85.67
C THR A 251 -17.19 7.09 85.86
N LYS A 252 -16.49 6.14 85.22
CA LYS A 252 -16.79 4.70 85.33
C LYS A 252 -16.14 4.02 86.54
N ALA A 253 -15.26 4.72 87.26
CA ALA A 253 -14.52 4.16 88.38
C ALA A 253 -14.20 5.27 89.39
N PHE A 254 -14.60 5.05 90.64
CA PHE A 254 -14.35 5.99 91.74
C PHE A 254 -12.85 6.07 92.08
N CYS A 255 -12.30 7.28 92.23
CA CYS A 255 -10.92 7.48 92.67
C CYS A 255 -10.87 8.14 94.05
N ASN A 256 -10.17 7.52 95.00
CA ASN A 256 -10.05 8.05 96.37
C ASN A 256 -9.32 9.40 96.44
N ASP A 257 -8.52 9.76 95.41
CA ASP A 257 -7.85 11.05 95.34
C ASP A 257 -8.83 12.24 95.28
N TRP A 258 -10.07 12.02 94.83
CA TRP A 258 -11.09 13.06 94.82
C TRP A 258 -11.48 13.52 96.22
N LEU A 259 -11.49 12.59 97.18
CA LEU A 259 -11.77 12.90 98.59
C LEU A 259 -10.71 13.83 99.16
N GLY A 260 -9.44 13.58 98.84
CA GLY A 260 -8.33 14.42 99.29
C GLY A 260 -8.38 15.83 98.68
N LYS A 261 -8.69 15.94 97.39
CA LYS A 261 -8.80 17.23 96.70
C LYS A 261 -9.99 18.04 97.20
N LEU A 262 -11.17 17.43 97.27
CA LEU A 262 -12.38 18.13 97.69
C LEU A 262 -12.27 18.63 99.14
N LYS A 263 -11.58 17.91 100.02
CA LYS A 263 -11.29 18.40 101.38
C LYS A 263 -10.36 19.61 101.40
N ALA A 264 -9.36 19.65 100.51
CA ALA A 264 -8.53 20.84 100.38
C ALA A 264 -9.39 22.02 99.91
N ASP A 265 -10.25 21.79 98.92
CA ASP A 265 -11.19 22.82 98.44
C ASP A 265 -12.21 23.23 99.52
N GLN A 266 -12.64 22.30 100.37
CA GLN A 266 -13.51 22.56 101.52
C GLN A 266 -12.86 23.52 102.52
N LEU A 267 -11.59 23.30 102.82
CA LEU A 267 -10.82 24.17 103.71
C LEU A 267 -10.58 25.55 103.07
N ASP A 268 -10.19 25.57 101.80
CA ASP A 268 -9.90 26.81 101.06
C ASP A 268 -11.15 27.70 100.91
N GLN A 269 -12.32 27.11 100.72
CA GLN A 269 -13.61 27.82 100.59
C GLN A 269 -14.29 28.09 101.95
N GLY A 270 -13.75 27.55 103.04
CA GLY A 270 -14.31 27.67 104.40
C GLY A 270 -15.70 27.05 104.52
N ALA A 271 -15.92 25.89 103.90
CA ALA A 271 -17.20 25.20 103.91
C ALA A 271 -17.29 24.13 105.01
N GLU A 272 -18.43 24.06 105.67
CA GLU A 272 -18.67 23.12 106.77
C GLU A 272 -18.87 21.69 106.27
N LEU A 273 -19.44 21.53 105.07
CA LEU A 273 -19.72 20.24 104.46
C LEU A 273 -19.22 20.16 103.02
N ALA A 274 -18.83 18.95 102.61
CA ALA A 274 -18.41 18.63 101.26
C ALA A 274 -19.17 17.41 100.73
N VAL A 275 -19.61 17.48 99.49
CA VAL A 275 -20.43 16.46 98.82
C VAL A 275 -19.85 16.13 97.45
N ILE A 276 -19.67 14.85 97.14
CA ILE A 276 -19.34 14.35 95.80
C ILE A 276 -20.59 13.72 95.20
N VAL A 277 -20.98 14.20 94.03
CA VAL A 277 -22.03 13.62 93.20
C VAL A 277 -21.37 12.79 92.11
N THR A 278 -21.53 11.46 92.15
CA THR A 278 -20.86 10.57 91.20
C THR A 278 -21.79 9.52 90.60
N GLU A 279 -21.47 9.07 89.38
CA GLU A 279 -22.21 7.98 88.71
C GLU A 279 -21.79 6.61 89.27
N THR A 280 -20.53 6.44 89.65
CA THR A 280 -19.99 5.17 90.18
C THR A 280 -19.60 5.33 91.64
N MET A 281 -20.28 4.61 92.53
CA MET A 281 -19.99 4.64 93.98
C MET A 281 -18.64 3.96 94.30
N PRO A 282 -17.99 4.31 95.44
CA PRO A 282 -16.86 3.56 95.97
C PRO A 282 -17.22 2.08 96.18
N SER A 283 -16.24 1.18 96.00
CA SER A 283 -16.46 -0.28 96.10
C SER A 283 -16.95 -0.76 97.48
N ASP A 284 -16.81 0.07 98.51
CA ASP A 284 -17.23 -0.15 99.88
C ASP A 284 -18.59 0.49 100.22
N MET A 285 -19.30 1.05 99.23
CA MET A 285 -20.57 1.75 99.42
C MET A 285 -21.60 1.40 98.33
N ASP A 286 -22.79 0.96 98.75
CA ASP A 286 -23.90 0.65 97.82
C ASP A 286 -24.89 1.81 97.63
N ARG A 287 -24.93 2.78 98.55
CA ARG A 287 -25.85 3.95 98.57
C ARG A 287 -25.13 5.19 99.11
N PHE A 288 -25.78 6.36 99.01
CA PHE A 288 -25.21 7.58 99.57
C PHE A 288 -24.79 7.43 101.04
N GLY A 289 -23.67 8.04 101.40
CA GLY A 289 -23.11 7.96 102.74
C GLY A 289 -21.89 8.84 102.91
N GLN A 290 -21.30 8.83 104.10
CA GLN A 290 -20.11 9.63 104.40
C GLN A 290 -18.86 8.74 104.39
N LYS A 291 -17.84 9.16 103.64
CA LYS A 291 -16.53 8.51 103.60
C LYS A 291 -15.44 9.54 103.85
N ASP A 292 -14.60 9.27 104.83
CA ASP A 292 -13.53 10.16 105.30
C ASP A 292 -14.02 11.60 105.62
N GLY A 293 -15.28 11.80 105.99
CA GLY A 293 -15.82 13.15 106.28
C GLY A 293 -16.44 13.88 105.09
N VAL A 294 -16.37 13.31 103.88
CA VAL A 294 -17.05 13.81 102.67
C VAL A 294 -18.29 12.97 102.40
N TRP A 295 -19.41 13.61 102.09
CA TRP A 295 -20.61 12.91 101.65
C TRP A 295 -20.48 12.50 100.19
N ILE A 296 -20.88 11.29 99.86
CA ILE A 296 -20.87 10.77 98.49
C ILE A 296 -22.28 10.32 98.18
N ALA A 297 -22.84 10.80 97.08
CA ALA A 297 -24.16 10.43 96.61
C ALA A 297 -24.16 10.27 95.09
N ASN A 298 -25.14 9.53 94.58
CA ASN A 298 -25.43 9.56 93.15
C ASN A 298 -26.36 10.75 92.82
N PHE A 299 -26.48 11.07 91.53
CA PHE A 299 -27.31 12.20 91.08
C PHE A 299 -28.80 12.04 91.41
N GLN A 300 -29.30 10.82 91.63
CA GLN A 300 -30.70 10.58 92.00
C GLN A 300 -30.94 10.80 93.49
N GLU A 301 -29.95 10.45 94.32
CA GLU A 301 -29.99 10.52 95.77
C GLU A 301 -29.61 11.89 96.32
N ILE A 302 -28.97 12.75 95.51
CA ILE A 302 -28.54 14.08 95.94
C ILE A 302 -29.68 14.94 96.50
N LYS A 303 -30.90 14.78 95.97
CA LYS A 303 -32.08 15.49 96.48
C LYS A 303 -32.39 15.12 97.93
N SER A 304 -32.32 13.82 98.22
CA SER A 304 -32.61 13.28 99.55
C SER A 304 -31.49 13.63 100.52
N LEU A 305 -30.23 13.56 100.08
CA LEU A 305 -29.09 13.93 100.89
C LEU A 305 -29.12 15.43 101.22
N ALA A 306 -29.28 16.30 100.22
CA ALA A 306 -29.25 17.74 100.41
C ALA A 306 -30.38 18.24 101.33
N PHE A 307 -31.52 17.55 101.40
CA PHE A 307 -32.60 17.90 102.34
C PHE A 307 -32.27 17.58 103.81
N VAL A 308 -31.36 16.63 104.05
CA VAL A 308 -30.97 16.19 105.40
C VAL A 308 -29.77 16.96 105.94
N LEU A 309 -28.94 17.52 105.05
CA LEU A 309 -27.79 18.37 105.37
C LEU A 309 -28.22 19.81 105.68
#